data_AF-A0A507DTU9-F1
#
_entry.id   AF-A0A507DTU9-F1
#
_cell.length_a   1.000
_cell.length_b   1.000
_cell.length_c   1.000
_cell.angle_alpha   90.00
_cell.angle_beta   90.00
_cell.angle_gamma   90.00
#
_symmetry.space_group_name_H-M   'P 1'
#
loop_
_entity.id
_entity.type
_entity.pdbx_description
1 polymer ?
#
loop_
_entity_poly.entity_id
_entity_poly.type
_entity_poly.pdbx_seq_one_letter_code
_entity_poly.pdbx_strand_id
1 'polypeptide(L)'
;MTRAAKVLESLTGQTPVFSKARYTVRTFGIRRNEKISVHCTVRGPKAEEILEKGLKVKEYELRKTNFSDTGNFGFGIQEHIDLGIKYDPSIGIYGMDFYVCMGRPGLRIARKKAKCGRVGFPHRVTKDETIKWFKKRFEGIVLDK
;
A
#
# COMPACT_ATOMS: atom_id res chain seq x y z
N MET A 1 -6.03 -14.38 12.38
CA MET A 1 -5.02 -13.30 12.19
C MET A 1 -3.61 -13.80 11.93
N THR A 2 -3.10 -14.72 12.74
CA THR A 2 -1.75 -15.29 12.58
C THR A 2 -1.53 -15.93 11.20
N ARG A 3 -2.60 -16.42 10.56
CA ARG A 3 -2.57 -16.97 9.19
C ARG A 3 -2.35 -15.90 8.11
N ALA A 4 -3.06 -14.77 8.18
CA ALA A 4 -2.89 -13.63 7.26
C ALA A 4 -1.47 -13.03 7.35
N ALA A 5 -0.83 -13.08 8.51
CA ALA A 5 0.57 -12.68 8.66
C ALA A 5 1.52 -13.55 7.81
N LYS A 6 1.27 -14.86 7.73
CA LYS A 6 2.07 -15.76 6.87
C LYS A 6 1.94 -15.43 5.39
N VAL A 7 0.76 -14.98 4.94
CA VAL A 7 0.54 -14.55 3.55
C VAL A 7 1.40 -13.33 3.22
N LEU A 8 1.37 -12.31 4.08
CA LEU A 8 2.18 -11.10 3.90
C LEU A 8 3.69 -11.39 3.99
N GLU A 9 4.09 -12.29 4.88
CA GLU A 9 5.48 -12.74 4.98
C GLU A 9 5.92 -13.48 3.72
N SER A 10 5.10 -14.38 3.17
CA SER A 10 5.39 -15.08 1.92
C SER A 10 5.48 -14.13 0.72
N LEU A 11 4.67 -13.06 0.69
CA LEU A 11 4.69 -12.08 -0.39
C LEU A 11 5.91 -11.14 -0.30
N THR A 12 6.22 -10.66 0.91
CA THR A 12 7.20 -9.58 1.11
C THR A 12 8.59 -10.08 1.54
N GLY A 13 8.68 -11.30 2.08
CA GLY A 13 9.87 -11.85 2.72
C GLY A 13 10.26 -11.13 4.00
N GLN A 14 9.34 -10.38 4.62
CA GLN A 14 9.56 -9.61 5.84
C GLN A 14 8.55 -10.02 6.91
N THR A 15 8.98 -9.97 8.18
CA THR A 15 8.09 -10.23 9.32
C THR A 15 7.11 -9.06 9.48
N PRO A 16 5.79 -9.30 9.33
CA PRO A 16 4.84 -8.21 9.35
C PRO A 16 4.46 -7.80 10.79
N VAL A 17 3.94 -6.58 10.93
CA VAL A 17 3.58 -6.01 12.23
C VAL A 17 2.08 -6.11 12.49
N PHE A 18 1.72 -6.60 13.67
CA PHE A 18 0.33 -6.68 14.12
C PHE A 18 -0.14 -5.34 14.69
N SER A 19 -1.26 -4.83 14.18
CA SER A 19 -1.91 -3.61 14.65
C SER A 19 -3.02 -3.92 15.63
N LYS A 20 -3.14 -3.08 16.67
CA LYS A 20 -4.11 -3.25 17.75
C LYS A 20 -5.26 -2.24 17.63
N ALA A 21 -6.44 -2.66 18.07
CA ALA A 21 -7.62 -1.82 18.22
C ALA A 21 -7.38 -0.70 19.24
N ARG A 22 -7.73 0.54 18.88
CA ARG A 22 -7.75 1.67 19.84
C ARG A 22 -9.06 1.76 20.62
N TYR A 23 -10.17 1.39 19.98
CA TYR A 23 -11.52 1.50 20.54
C TYR A 23 -12.20 0.12 20.56
N THR A 24 -13.13 -0.04 21.48
CA THR A 24 -14.06 -1.17 21.49
C THR A 24 -15.30 -0.76 20.70
N VAL A 25 -15.64 -1.52 19.67
CA VAL A 25 -16.84 -1.27 18.86
C VAL A 25 -17.62 -2.58 18.76
N ARG A 26 -18.73 -2.66 19.51
CA ARG A 26 -19.49 -3.90 19.69
C ARG A 26 -20.15 -4.39 18.39
N THR A 27 -20.58 -3.47 17.53
CA THR A 27 -21.20 -3.80 16.22
C THR A 27 -20.22 -4.52 15.28
N PHE A 28 -18.92 -4.21 15.35
CA PHE A 28 -17.87 -4.89 14.59
C PHE A 28 -17.25 -6.08 15.36
N GLY A 29 -17.71 -6.38 16.58
CA GLY A 29 -17.14 -7.44 17.41
C GLY A 29 -15.72 -7.16 17.92
N ILE A 30 -15.26 -5.91 17.88
CA ILE A 30 -13.87 -5.54 18.19
C ILE A 30 -13.73 -5.10 19.65
N ARG A 31 -12.71 -5.61 20.35
CA ARG A 31 -12.32 -5.16 21.70
C ARG A 31 -11.06 -4.30 21.67
N ARG A 32 -10.96 -3.35 22.60
CA ARG A 32 -9.75 -2.52 22.75
C ARG A 32 -8.50 -3.38 22.98
N ASN A 33 -7.39 -2.98 22.36
CA ASN A 33 -6.09 -3.67 22.34
C ASN A 33 -6.06 -5.05 21.68
N GLU A 34 -7.19 -5.52 21.13
CA GLU A 34 -7.23 -6.72 20.31
C GLU A 34 -6.43 -6.50 19.01
N LYS A 35 -5.69 -7.51 18.55
CA LYS A 35 -5.02 -7.43 17.25
C LYS A 35 -6.09 -7.53 16.17
N ILE A 36 -6.17 -6.56 15.25
CA ILE A 36 -7.19 -6.51 14.17
C ILE A 36 -6.58 -6.74 12.79
N SER A 37 -5.43 -6.11 12.52
CA SER A 37 -4.84 -6.11 11.18
C SER A 37 -3.34 -6.38 11.22
N VAL A 38 -2.81 -6.67 10.04
CA VAL A 38 -1.39 -6.92 9.81
C VAL A 38 -0.94 -6.03 8.66
N HIS A 39 0.20 -5.37 8.79
CA HIS A 39 0.76 -4.56 7.72
C HIS A 39 2.27 -4.75 7.62
N CYS A 40 2.80 -4.49 6.44
CA CYS A 40 4.23 -4.50 6.14
C CYS A 40 4.56 -3.28 5.27
N THR A 41 5.73 -2.66 5.47
CA THR A 41 6.19 -1.56 4.62
C THR A 41 7.43 -1.99 3.87
N VAL A 42 7.28 -2.22 2.57
CA VAL A 42 8.38 -2.59 1.68
C VAL A 42 8.95 -1.34 1.01
N ARG A 43 10.27 -1.31 0.80
CA ARG A 43 10.99 -0.19 0.15
C ARG A 43 12.05 -0.73 -0.80
N GLY A 44 12.49 0.11 -1.74
CA GLY A 44 13.54 -0.22 -2.69
C GLY A 44 13.06 -1.16 -3.81
N PRO A 45 13.96 -1.94 -4.43
CA PRO A 45 13.62 -2.74 -5.62
C PRO A 45 12.50 -3.75 -5.36
N LYS A 46 12.47 -4.36 -4.17
CA LYS A 46 11.39 -5.28 -3.76
C LYS A 46 10.00 -4.63 -3.80
N ALA A 47 9.91 -3.33 -3.52
CA ALA A 47 8.63 -2.63 -3.57
C ALA A 47 8.14 -2.46 -5.01
N GLU A 48 9.05 -2.22 -5.96
CA GLU A 48 8.71 -2.11 -7.38
C GLU A 48 8.23 -3.46 -7.94
N GLU A 49 8.92 -4.55 -7.61
CA GLU A 49 8.54 -5.91 -8.03
C GLU A 49 7.13 -6.30 -7.53
N ILE A 50 6.83 -6.02 -6.26
CA ILE A 50 5.51 -6.31 -5.67
C ILE A 50 4.43 -5.41 -6.28
N LEU A 51 4.76 -4.14 -6.50
CA LEU A 51 3.85 -3.20 -7.13
C LEU A 51 3.49 -3.63 -8.56
N GLU A 52 4.46 -4.06 -9.35
CA GLU A 52 4.25 -4.54 -10.72
C GLU A 52 3.34 -5.78 -10.74
N LYS A 53 3.57 -6.75 -9.86
CA LYS A 53 2.69 -7.91 -9.70
C LYS A 53 1.25 -7.49 -9.35
N GLY A 54 1.09 -6.53 -8.45
CA GLY A 54 -0.23 -6.03 -8.05
C GLY A 54 -0.95 -5.26 -9.16
N LEU A 55 -0.22 -4.44 -9.93
CA LEU A 55 -0.79 -3.70 -11.06
C LEU A 55 -1.19 -4.62 -12.21
N LYS A 56 -0.45 -5.71 -12.43
CA LYS A 56 -0.81 -6.71 -13.43
C LYS A 56 -2.18 -7.35 -13.19
N VAL A 57 -2.54 -7.60 -11.92
CA VAL A 57 -3.86 -8.10 -11.52
C VAL A 57 -4.98 -7.09 -11.83
N LYS A 58 -4.64 -5.80 -11.84
CA LYS A 58 -5.55 -4.70 -12.20
C LYS A 58 -5.41 -4.28 -13.67
N GLU A 59 -4.74 -5.08 -14.50
CA GLU A 59 -4.54 -4.80 -15.93
C GLU A 59 -3.90 -3.42 -16.19
N TYR A 60 -3.12 -2.91 -15.22
CA TYR A 60 -2.55 -1.57 -15.23
C TYR A 60 -3.59 -0.43 -15.33
N GLU A 61 -4.84 -0.72 -14.99
CA GLU A 61 -5.92 0.26 -14.96
C GLU A 61 -6.19 0.74 -13.54
N LEU A 62 -6.21 2.06 -13.35
CA LEU A 62 -6.58 2.69 -12.08
C LEU A 62 -7.58 3.82 -12.31
N ARG A 63 -8.45 4.06 -11.33
CA ARG A 63 -9.38 5.20 -11.40
C ARG A 63 -8.70 6.46 -10.88
N LYS A 64 -9.13 7.62 -11.36
CA LYS A 64 -8.62 8.92 -10.88
C LYS A 64 -8.87 9.18 -9.39
N THR A 65 -9.88 8.53 -8.81
CA THR A 65 -10.21 8.60 -7.37
C THR A 65 -9.19 7.86 -6.51
N ASN A 66 -8.45 6.89 -7.06
CA ASN A 66 -7.38 6.19 -6.35
C ASN A 66 -6.16 7.08 -6.04
N PHE A 67 -6.02 8.21 -6.74
CA PHE A 67 -4.93 9.15 -6.55
C PHE A 67 -5.33 10.24 -5.56
N SER A 68 -4.55 10.38 -4.49
CA SER A 68 -4.73 11.39 -3.46
C SER A 68 -4.22 12.76 -3.90
N ASP A 69 -4.74 13.81 -3.28
CA ASP A 69 -4.30 15.19 -3.54
C ASP A 69 -2.83 15.43 -3.13
N THR A 70 -2.34 14.62 -2.20
CA THR A 70 -0.92 14.63 -1.77
C THR A 70 0.00 13.86 -2.73
N GLY A 71 -0.49 13.42 -3.89
CA GLY A 71 0.29 12.72 -4.91
C GLY A 71 0.58 11.25 -4.59
N ASN A 72 -0.13 10.63 -3.65
CA ASN A 72 0.00 9.18 -3.39
C ASN A 72 -1.13 8.43 -4.11
N PHE A 73 -1.03 7.12 -4.19
CA PHE A 73 -2.12 6.31 -4.73
C PHE A 73 -2.18 4.94 -4.06
N GLY A 74 -3.34 4.30 -4.15
CA GLY A 74 -3.52 2.95 -3.64
C GLY A 74 -4.63 2.22 -4.37
N PHE A 75 -4.57 0.89 -4.30
CA PHE A 75 -5.55 0.00 -4.90
C PHE A 75 -5.68 -1.27 -4.05
N GLY A 76 -6.87 -1.86 -4.07
CA GLY A 76 -7.17 -3.10 -3.37
C GLY A 76 -7.25 -4.28 -4.33
N ILE A 77 -6.77 -5.43 -3.87
CA ILE A 77 -6.94 -6.74 -4.52
C ILE A 77 -7.82 -7.59 -3.61
N GLN A 78 -8.84 -8.23 -4.19
CA GLN A 78 -9.79 -9.05 -3.43
C GLN A 78 -9.19 -10.39 -3.03
N GLU A 79 -8.34 -10.97 -3.88
CA GLU A 79 -7.74 -12.28 -3.65
C GLU A 79 -6.23 -12.24 -3.84
N HIS A 80 -5.47 -12.65 -2.81
CA HIS A 80 -4.03 -12.74 -2.91
C HIS A 80 -3.52 -13.87 -3.81
N ILE A 81 -4.39 -14.78 -4.26
CA ILE A 81 -4.04 -15.88 -5.15
C ILE A 81 -3.62 -15.33 -6.52
N ASP A 82 -4.27 -14.25 -6.97
CA ASP A 82 -3.97 -13.57 -8.24
C ASP A 82 -2.54 -13.00 -8.29
N LEU A 83 -1.91 -12.80 -7.13
CA LEU A 83 -0.51 -12.35 -7.03
C LEU A 83 0.51 -13.48 -7.23
N GLY A 84 0.06 -14.70 -7.51
CA GLY A 84 0.91 -15.87 -7.76
C GLY A 84 1.30 -16.66 -6.50
N ILE A 85 0.63 -16.43 -5.37
CA ILE A 85 0.81 -17.23 -4.16
C ILE A 85 -0.01 -18.52 -4.31
N LYS A 86 0.62 -19.67 -4.07
CA LYS A 86 -0.08 -20.97 -4.09
C LYS A 86 -1.17 -21.00 -3.02
N TYR A 87 -2.32 -21.54 -3.39
CA TYR A 87 -3.43 -21.73 -2.47
C TYR A 87 -3.07 -22.75 -1.38
N ASP A 88 -3.29 -22.37 -0.13
CA ASP A 88 -3.23 -23.26 1.04
C ASP A 88 -4.62 -23.26 1.73
N PRO A 89 -5.34 -24.40 1.74
CA PRO A 89 -6.63 -24.53 2.40
C PRO A 89 -6.62 -24.14 3.89
N SER A 90 -5.46 -24.25 4.55
CA SER A 90 -5.30 -23.93 5.97
C SER A 90 -5.32 -22.43 6.23
N ILE A 91 -4.87 -21.63 5.26
CA ILE A 91 -4.73 -20.18 5.37
C ILE A 91 -6.06 -19.50 5.01
N GLY A 92 -6.68 -19.93 3.90
CA GLY A 92 -7.89 -19.34 3.32
C GLY A 92 -7.58 -18.19 2.36
N ILE A 93 -8.62 -17.60 1.76
CA ILE A 93 -8.52 -16.48 0.80
C ILE A 93 -8.59 -15.16 1.58
N TYR A 94 -7.70 -14.22 1.22
CA TYR A 94 -7.63 -12.89 1.81
C TYR A 94 -7.47 -11.83 0.73
N GLY A 95 -8.14 -10.70 0.92
CA GLY A 95 -7.88 -9.46 0.20
C GLY A 95 -6.75 -8.66 0.84
N MET A 96 -6.14 -7.79 0.04
CA MET A 96 -5.04 -6.94 0.44
C MET A 96 -5.14 -5.56 -0.19
N ASP A 97 -4.78 -4.54 0.57
CA ASP A 97 -4.70 -3.17 0.10
C ASP A 97 -3.25 -2.75 -0.09
N PHE A 98 -2.96 -2.20 -1.26
CA PHE A 98 -1.68 -1.60 -1.60
C PHE A 98 -1.79 -0.09 -1.50
N TYR A 99 -0.84 0.53 -0.81
CA TYR A 99 -0.73 1.98 -0.73
C TYR A 99 0.69 2.41 -1.04
N VAL A 100 0.83 3.19 -2.10
CA VAL A 100 2.11 3.66 -2.64
C VAL A 100 2.31 5.11 -2.24
N CYS A 101 3.40 5.36 -1.51
CA CYS A 101 3.79 6.70 -1.09
C CYS A 101 4.83 7.26 -2.05
N MET A 102 4.43 8.26 -2.84
CA MET A 102 5.32 8.95 -3.77
C MET A 102 6.13 10.03 -3.05
N GLY A 103 7.33 10.30 -3.54
CA GLY A 103 8.16 11.32 -2.96
C GLY A 103 9.36 11.71 -3.81
N ARG A 104 9.73 12.98 -3.74
CA ARG A 104 10.95 13.49 -4.34
C ARG A 104 12.15 13.31 -3.38
N PRO A 105 13.38 13.18 -3.90
CA PRO A 105 14.57 13.29 -3.07
C PRO A 105 14.57 14.65 -2.35
N GLY A 106 14.69 14.65 -1.03
CA GLY A 106 14.62 15.87 -0.20
C GLY A 106 13.57 15.82 0.92
N LEU A 107 12.61 14.89 0.86
CA LEU A 107 11.57 14.73 1.89
C LEU A 107 12.08 14.36 3.29
N ARG A 108 13.36 13.97 3.43
CA ARG A 108 13.98 13.66 4.72
C ARG A 108 13.94 14.85 5.68
N ILE A 109 13.88 16.10 5.18
CA ILE A 109 13.93 17.31 6.01
C ILE A 109 12.78 17.40 7.03
N ALA A 110 11.61 16.86 6.69
CA ALA A 110 10.43 16.82 7.57
C ALA A 110 10.43 15.64 8.56
N ARG A 111 11.36 14.68 8.40
CA ARG A 111 11.42 13.46 9.22
C ARG A 111 12.67 13.39 10.11
N LYS A 112 13.71 14.15 9.80
CA LYS A 112 14.96 14.13 10.56
C LYS A 112 14.79 14.78 11.94
N LYS A 113 15.48 14.24 12.96
CA LYS A 113 15.46 14.76 14.33
C LYS A 113 16.12 16.13 14.43
N ALA A 114 17.35 16.25 13.91
CA ALA A 114 18.11 17.50 13.97
C ALA A 114 17.72 18.43 12.82
N LYS A 115 17.50 19.72 13.14
CA LYS A 115 17.17 20.79 12.18
C LYS A 115 15.94 20.47 11.30
N CYS A 116 14.89 19.91 11.92
CA CYS A 116 13.64 19.59 11.22
C CYS A 116 13.06 20.85 10.57
N GLY A 117 12.52 20.70 9.36
CA GLY A 117 11.94 21.81 8.60
C GLY A 117 10.76 21.37 7.74
N ARG A 118 9.96 22.34 7.30
CA ARG A 118 8.80 22.08 6.44
C ARG A 118 9.26 21.87 4.99
N VAL A 119 8.65 20.90 4.31
CA VAL A 119 8.78 20.75 2.85
C VAL A 119 7.97 21.84 2.17
N GLY A 120 8.66 22.68 1.38
CA GLY A 120 8.06 23.75 0.59
C GLY A 120 7.03 23.24 -0.40
N PHE A 121 6.02 24.06 -0.70
CA PHE A 121 4.92 23.69 -1.59
C PHE A 121 5.38 23.22 -2.98
N PRO A 122 6.33 23.89 -3.67
CA PRO A 122 6.78 23.47 -5.00
C PRO A 122 7.50 22.11 -5.03
N HIS A 123 7.99 21.64 -3.87
CA HIS A 123 8.70 20.37 -3.77
C HIS A 123 7.75 19.18 -3.48
N ARG A 124 6.50 19.45 -3.12
CA ARG A 124 5.51 18.40 -2.90
C ARG A 124 5.08 17.81 -4.25
N VAL A 125 4.73 16.53 -4.24
CA VAL A 125 4.17 15.85 -5.41
C VAL A 125 2.68 16.15 -5.45
N THR A 126 2.19 16.47 -6.65
CA THR A 126 0.75 16.71 -6.89
C THR A 126 0.09 15.47 -7.50
N LYS A 127 -1.24 15.41 -7.42
CA LYS A 127 -2.03 14.34 -8.02
C LYS A 127 -1.73 14.15 -9.52
N ASP A 128 -1.68 15.23 -10.27
CA ASP A 128 -1.46 15.19 -11.72
C ASP A 128 -0.05 14.72 -12.09
N GLU A 129 0.95 15.08 -11.29
CA GLU A 129 2.32 14.56 -11.46
C GLU A 129 2.37 13.06 -11.27
N THR A 130 1.68 12.53 -10.27
CA THR A 130 1.63 11.08 -10.02
C THR A 130 0.90 10.34 -11.12
N ILE A 131 -0.18 10.89 -11.66
CA ILE A 131 -0.89 10.32 -12.82
C ILE A 131 0.04 10.27 -14.04
N LYS A 132 0.77 11.37 -14.32
CA LYS A 132 1.76 11.41 -15.41
C LYS A 132 2.88 10.39 -15.19
N TRP A 133 3.37 10.26 -13.96
CA TRP A 133 4.38 9.27 -13.61
C TRP A 133 3.89 7.83 -13.82
N PHE A 134 2.65 7.53 -13.41
CA PHE A 134 2.05 6.20 -13.56
C PHE A 134 1.91 5.82 -15.05
N LYS A 135 1.37 6.74 -15.87
CA LYS A 135 1.28 6.57 -17.33
C LYS A 135 2.64 6.37 -17.99
N LYS A 136 3.68 7.07 -17.53
CA LYS A 136 5.03 6.98 -18.11
C LYS A 136 5.78 5.70 -17.70
N ARG A 137 5.68 5.29 -16.43
CA ARG A 137 6.49 4.19 -15.88
C ARG A 137 5.91 2.81 -16.17
N PHE A 138 4.59 2.70 -16.15
CA PHE A 138 3.86 1.43 -16.27
C PHE A 138 2.94 1.37 -17.47
N GLU A 139 2.95 2.41 -18.35
CA GLU A 139 2.04 2.52 -19.50
C GLU A 139 0.55 2.39 -19.12
N GLY A 140 0.23 2.67 -17.86
CA GLY A 140 -1.07 2.38 -17.27
C GLY A 140 -2.16 3.37 -17.70
N ILE A 141 -3.39 2.86 -17.75
CA ILE A 141 -4.57 3.63 -18.14
C ILE A 141 -5.21 4.21 -16.88
N VAL A 142 -5.55 5.50 -16.93
CA VAL A 142 -6.28 6.17 -15.84
C VAL A 142 -7.69 6.49 -16.29
N LEU A 143 -8.66 5.83 -15.66
CA LEU A 143 -10.08 6.01 -15.93
C LEU A 143 -10.62 7.22 -15.14
N ASP A 144 -11.40 8.07 -15.79
CA ASP A 144 -12.03 9.26 -15.16
C ASP A 144 -13.33 8.94 -14.40
N LYS A 145 -13.83 7.69 -14.47
CA LYS A 145 -15.11 7.25 -13.87
C LYS A 145 -15.00 6.59 -12.49
#